data_AF-A0A9P6L011-F1
#
_entry.id   AF-A0A9P6L011-F1
#
_cell.length_a   1.000
_cell.length_b   1.000
_cell.length_c   1.000
_cell.angle_alpha   90.00
_cell.angle_beta   90.00
_cell.angle_gamma   90.00
#
_symmetry.space_group_name_H-M   'P 1'
#
loop_
_entity.id
_entity.type
_entity.pdbx_description
1 polymer ?
#
loop_
_entity_poly.entity_id
_entity_poly.type
_entity_poly.pdbx_seq_one_letter_code
_entity_poly.pdbx_strand_id
1 'polypeptide(L)'
;MQDIEYLLKFTLDSATLKLDKINDISNSVAMATFRKKFADVKTIKAFTREIGKATYFPIFNVPLEKGKTVHRAKYCEIAIGESVFVSKEYAKILSPPDHFDSFIINEDEDLNDVLVDNDIDIKQYSYVIKDQSRILPLYDVEFEYDEELERKSKGVFICERCKVNQSISFCPSERANFCEKCDEDVHVDEFHKRHDRYYFNQVGKKRFIYCKIHPTTMVDYYCDDCMLPVCSKCKINGNHSEPPFSSHPLIKYLEACDKLQDLVKVSHSEIQPIKEQLEGNAVEFKERVYSFKEKINEMRNKIENEYKLIMNSLKTFESEQIQIINAHYIDVVRRDTYLSRLQTYPESLESSQLVRTFRSVMTQFNDLNISTSVDHKPKEVELKGRLTLGEPLVLTPRQGYSPRMEKSTNLYLGTRGTPVSKTRDAKFY
;
A
#
# COMPACT_ATOMS: atom_id res chain seq x y z
N MET A 1 -23.07 20.11 16.58
CA MET A 1 -22.97 20.14 15.10
C MET A 1 -21.52 20.40 14.78
N GLN A 2 -20.89 19.52 14.01
CA GLN A 2 -19.49 19.68 13.61
C GLN A 2 -19.45 20.80 12.55
N ASP A 3 -18.67 21.86 12.75
CA ASP A 3 -18.57 22.95 11.77
C ASP A 3 -17.95 22.40 10.49
N ILE A 4 -18.78 22.15 9.48
CA ILE A 4 -18.35 21.66 8.15
C ILE A 4 -17.39 22.67 7.51
N GLU A 5 -17.59 23.97 7.80
CA GLU A 5 -16.65 25.03 7.44
C GLU A 5 -15.25 24.76 8.03
N TYR A 6 -15.17 24.36 9.30
CA TYR A 6 -13.90 24.03 9.94
C TYR A 6 -13.28 22.76 9.35
N LEU A 7 -14.09 21.73 9.07
CA LEU A 7 -13.60 20.50 8.45
C LEU A 7 -13.04 20.76 7.05
N LEU A 8 -13.74 21.55 6.22
CA LEU A 8 -13.27 21.94 4.89
C LEU A 8 -11.97 22.74 4.98
N LYS A 9 -11.92 23.73 5.89
CA LYS A 9 -10.71 24.52 6.17
C LYS A 9 -9.56 23.65 6.66
N PHE A 10 -9.83 22.64 7.48
CA PHE A 10 -8.82 21.70 7.96
C PHE A 10 -8.31 20.80 6.83
N THR A 11 -9.19 20.23 6.00
CA THR A 11 -8.80 19.33 4.91
C THR A 11 -8.09 20.02 3.76
N LEU A 12 -8.48 21.26 3.43
CA LEU A 12 -7.84 22.07 2.39
C LEU A 12 -6.70 22.94 2.94
N ASP A 13 -6.45 22.87 4.25
CA ASP A 13 -5.57 23.79 4.98
C ASP A 13 -5.87 25.25 4.58
N SER A 14 -7.14 25.66 4.55
CA SER A 14 -7.59 26.95 4.04
C SER A 14 -8.03 27.90 5.15
N ALA A 15 -7.57 29.15 5.10
CA ALA A 15 -8.03 30.23 5.96
C ALA A 15 -9.11 31.10 5.29
N THR A 16 -9.19 31.11 3.95
CA THR A 16 -10.08 31.99 3.18
C THR A 16 -11.31 31.34 2.58
N LEU A 17 -11.45 30.01 2.71
CA LEU A 17 -12.64 29.30 2.26
C LEU A 17 -13.90 29.91 2.89
N LYS A 18 -14.84 30.30 2.02
CA LYS A 18 -16.17 30.74 2.40
C LYS A 18 -17.17 29.66 2.04
N LEU A 19 -18.01 29.35 3.01
CA LEU A 19 -19.09 28.41 2.83
C LEU A 19 -20.31 29.16 2.31
N ASP A 20 -20.78 28.82 1.11
CA ASP A 20 -21.95 29.48 0.51
C ASP A 20 -23.23 28.80 0.95
N LYS A 21 -23.30 27.47 0.83
CA LYS A 21 -24.49 26.70 1.19
C LYS A 21 -24.12 25.35 1.78
N ILE A 22 -24.82 24.98 2.85
CA ILE A 22 -24.90 23.61 3.36
C ILE A 22 -26.32 23.14 3.16
N ASN A 23 -26.49 22.04 2.45
CA ASN A 23 -27.74 21.28 2.43
C ASN A 23 -27.52 20.01 3.23
N ASP A 24 -28.29 19.85 4.31
CA ASP A 24 -28.33 18.60 5.07
C ASP A 24 -29.13 17.56 4.29
N ILE A 25 -28.46 16.47 3.90
CA ILE A 25 -29.06 15.32 3.19
C ILE A 25 -29.12 14.12 4.16
N SER A 26 -28.72 14.30 5.42
CA SER A 26 -28.66 13.22 6.38
C SER A 26 -30.06 12.69 6.69
N ASN A 27 -30.24 11.39 6.47
CA ASN A 27 -31.46 10.69 6.86
C ASN A 27 -31.14 9.83 8.09
N SER A 28 -31.78 10.15 9.21
CA SER A 28 -31.57 9.47 10.51
C SER A 28 -31.80 7.95 10.44
N VAL A 29 -32.72 7.50 9.59
CA VAL A 29 -32.99 6.06 9.35
C VAL A 29 -31.86 5.42 8.53
N ALA A 30 -31.36 6.12 7.52
CA ALA A 30 -30.23 5.64 6.71
C ALA A 30 -28.94 5.56 7.54
N MET A 31 -28.70 6.53 8.42
CA MET A 31 -27.54 6.51 9.33
C MET A 31 -27.58 5.33 10.30
N ALA A 32 -28.74 5.05 10.91
CA ALA A 32 -28.90 3.93 11.82
C ALA A 32 -28.74 2.58 11.10
N THR A 33 -29.21 2.48 9.85
CA THR A 33 -29.08 1.28 9.04
C THR A 33 -27.64 1.06 8.59
N PHE A 34 -26.94 2.13 8.20
CA PHE A 34 -25.52 2.09 7.82
C PHE A 34 -24.63 1.65 8.99
N ARG A 35 -24.81 2.26 10.16
CA ARG A 35 -24.05 1.91 11.37
C ARG A 35 -24.29 0.47 11.83
N LYS A 36 -25.51 -0.06 11.65
CA LYS A 36 -25.81 -1.47 11.95
C LYS A 36 -25.19 -2.43 10.93
N LYS A 37 -25.16 -2.06 9.65
CA LYS A 37 -24.63 -2.92 8.58
C LYS A 37 -23.10 -2.95 8.54
N PHE A 38 -22.45 -1.85 8.90
CA PHE A 38 -21.00 -1.68 8.78
C PHE A 38 -20.31 -1.40 10.13
N ALA A 39 -20.90 -1.88 11.24
CA ALA A 39 -20.33 -1.71 12.59
C ALA A 39 -18.90 -2.27 12.71
N ASP A 40 -18.64 -3.37 12.00
CA ASP A 40 -17.36 -4.10 12.06
C ASP A 40 -16.36 -3.65 10.98
N VAL A 41 -16.75 -2.71 10.12
CA VAL A 41 -15.97 -2.29 8.94
C VAL A 41 -15.33 -0.93 9.19
N LYS A 42 -14.08 -0.74 8.74
CA LYS A 42 -13.38 0.54 8.85
C LYS A 42 -14.13 1.65 8.10
N THR A 43 -14.62 2.65 8.82
CA THR A 43 -15.31 3.82 8.25
C THR A 43 -14.44 5.07 8.26
N ILE A 44 -14.46 5.84 7.17
CA ILE A 44 -13.77 7.13 7.05
C ILE A 44 -14.78 8.19 6.57
N LYS A 45 -14.57 9.44 6.96
CA LYS A 45 -15.33 10.60 6.49
C LYS A 45 -14.51 11.32 5.42
N ALA A 46 -15.05 11.47 4.22
CA ALA A 46 -14.34 12.12 3.11
C ALA A 46 -15.29 12.90 2.20
N PHE A 47 -14.71 13.75 1.36
CA PHE A 47 -15.44 14.55 0.38
C PHE A 47 -15.44 13.88 -1.00
N THR A 48 -16.56 13.97 -1.71
CA THR A 48 -16.66 13.52 -3.11
C THR A 48 -17.48 14.50 -3.94
N ARG A 49 -17.28 14.52 -5.26
CA ARG A 49 -18.02 15.42 -6.16
C ARG A 49 -19.38 14.82 -6.52
N GLU A 50 -19.38 13.59 -7.01
CA GLU A 50 -20.59 12.89 -7.47
C GLU A 50 -20.55 11.43 -7.06
N ILE A 51 -21.71 10.92 -6.63
CA ILE A 51 -21.91 9.51 -6.28
C ILE A 51 -22.37 8.80 -7.55
N GLY A 52 -21.52 7.94 -8.10
CA GLY A 52 -21.74 7.26 -9.38
C GLY A 52 -21.57 5.75 -9.29
N LYS A 53 -21.36 5.09 -10.44
CA LYS A 53 -21.02 3.65 -10.51
C LYS A 53 -19.62 3.33 -9.95
N ALA A 54 -18.73 4.31 -9.99
CA ALA A 54 -17.45 4.29 -9.29
C ALA A 54 -17.27 5.69 -8.69
N THR A 55 -17.27 5.77 -7.37
CA THR A 55 -17.17 7.04 -6.65
C THR A 55 -15.74 7.19 -6.14
N TYR A 56 -15.15 8.36 -6.41
CA TYR A 56 -13.78 8.69 -6.03
C TYR A 56 -13.80 9.55 -4.76
N PHE A 57 -12.99 9.17 -3.79
CA PHE A 57 -12.81 9.85 -2.51
C PHE A 57 -11.32 10.17 -2.31
N PRO A 58 -10.87 11.38 -2.63
CA PRO A 58 -9.49 11.77 -2.37
C PRO A 58 -9.10 11.64 -0.90
N ILE A 59 -7.91 11.13 -0.64
CA ILE A 59 -7.36 10.98 0.70
C ILE A 59 -6.82 12.34 1.14
N PHE A 60 -7.39 12.89 2.21
CA PHE A 60 -6.97 14.17 2.79
C PHE A 60 -6.96 15.35 1.79
N ASN A 61 -7.90 15.34 0.85
CA ASN A 61 -8.10 16.43 -0.11
C ASN A 61 -9.60 16.54 -0.47
N VAL A 62 -10.00 17.62 -1.13
CA VAL A 62 -11.37 17.83 -1.62
C VAL A 62 -11.32 17.90 -3.15
N PRO A 63 -12.23 17.24 -3.87
CA PRO A 63 -12.22 17.30 -5.33
C PRO A 63 -12.59 18.72 -5.81
N LEU A 64 -11.59 19.46 -6.28
CA LEU A 64 -11.75 20.82 -6.81
C LEU A 64 -11.97 20.82 -8.33
N GLU A 65 -12.75 21.78 -8.83
CA GLU A 65 -12.95 22.00 -10.27
C GLU A 65 -11.87 22.96 -10.79
N LYS A 66 -11.00 22.48 -11.69
CA LYS A 66 -9.92 23.32 -12.26
C LYS A 66 -10.52 24.55 -12.96
N GLY A 67 -10.13 25.74 -12.50
CA GLY A 67 -10.49 27.03 -13.11
C GLY A 67 -11.80 27.67 -12.65
N LYS A 68 -12.44 27.16 -11.59
CA LYS A 68 -13.59 27.82 -10.94
C LYS A 68 -13.25 28.21 -9.51
N THR A 69 -13.88 29.28 -9.03
CA THR A 69 -13.78 29.74 -7.64
C THR A 69 -14.87 29.16 -6.75
N VAL A 70 -15.98 28.68 -7.34
CA VAL A 70 -17.07 28.02 -6.62
C VAL A 70 -16.98 26.51 -6.87
N HIS A 71 -16.96 25.73 -5.80
CA HIS A 71 -16.90 24.28 -5.85
C HIS A 71 -18.07 23.65 -5.10
N ARG A 72 -18.46 22.46 -5.57
CA ARG A 72 -19.52 21.65 -4.96
C ARG A 72 -18.96 20.30 -4.57
N ALA A 73 -19.08 19.97 -3.29
CA ALA A 73 -18.64 18.70 -2.75
C ALA A 73 -19.65 18.13 -1.76
N LYS A 74 -19.79 16.81 -1.76
CA LYS A 74 -20.60 16.04 -0.84
C LYS A 74 -19.73 15.46 0.26
N TYR A 75 -20.07 15.74 1.50
CA TYR A 75 -19.45 15.11 2.66
C TYR A 75 -20.14 13.78 2.93
N CYS A 76 -19.38 12.69 2.87
CA CYS A 76 -19.90 11.33 3.03
C CYS A 76 -19.15 10.57 4.13
N GLU A 77 -19.87 9.73 4.87
CA GLU A 77 -19.31 8.67 5.71
C GLU A 77 -19.25 7.38 4.89
N ILE A 78 -18.10 6.74 4.87
CA ILE A 78 -17.76 5.73 3.87
C ILE A 78 -17.20 4.49 4.57
N ALA A 79 -17.74 3.32 4.25
CA ALA A 79 -17.23 2.04 4.73
C ALA A 79 -16.21 1.47 3.74
N ILE A 80 -14.92 1.63 4.04
CA ILE A 80 -13.81 1.31 3.14
C ILE A 80 -13.42 -0.17 3.22
N GLY A 81 -13.50 -0.78 4.41
CA GLY A 81 -13.09 -2.17 4.61
C GLY A 81 -11.62 -2.42 4.24
N GLU A 82 -11.33 -3.58 3.65
CA GLU A 82 -10.01 -3.89 3.11
C GLU A 82 -9.84 -3.32 1.70
N SER A 83 -8.73 -2.63 1.46
CA SER A 83 -8.47 -1.93 0.21
C SER A 83 -7.33 -2.56 -0.59
N VAL A 84 -7.45 -2.59 -1.92
CA VAL A 84 -6.36 -2.98 -2.84
C VAL A 84 -5.84 -1.78 -3.59
N PHE A 85 -4.53 -1.63 -3.68
CA PHE A 85 -3.90 -0.65 -4.55
C PHE A 85 -3.93 -1.12 -6.02
N VAL A 86 -4.51 -0.33 -6.91
CA VAL A 86 -4.69 -0.68 -8.33
C VAL A 86 -4.47 0.52 -9.24
N SER A 87 -4.15 0.26 -10.51
CA SER A 87 -4.07 1.30 -11.54
C SER A 87 -5.44 1.90 -11.86
N LYS A 88 -5.44 3.11 -12.41
CA LYS A 88 -6.65 3.86 -12.74
C LYS A 88 -7.54 3.13 -13.75
N GLU A 89 -6.92 2.40 -14.68
CA GLU A 89 -7.61 1.61 -15.69
C GLU A 89 -8.28 0.38 -15.09
N TYR A 90 -7.57 -0.31 -14.18
CA TYR A 90 -8.08 -1.50 -13.51
C TYR A 90 -9.28 -1.17 -12.60
N ALA A 91 -9.18 -0.07 -11.85
CA ALA A 91 -10.26 0.41 -10.98
C ALA A 91 -11.55 0.73 -11.75
N LYS A 92 -11.46 1.15 -13.02
CA LYS A 92 -12.65 1.44 -13.84
C LYS A 92 -13.35 0.16 -14.30
N ILE A 93 -12.58 -0.86 -14.68
CA ILE A 93 -13.11 -2.04 -15.39
C ILE A 93 -13.53 -3.15 -14.42
N LEU A 94 -12.75 -3.46 -13.38
CA LEU A 94 -13.01 -4.62 -12.50
C LEU A 94 -13.58 -4.24 -11.13
N SER A 95 -14.47 -5.06 -10.59
CA SER A 95 -14.88 -4.98 -9.18
C SER A 95 -13.76 -5.53 -8.27
N PRO A 96 -13.69 -5.11 -7.00
CA PRO A 96 -12.68 -5.62 -6.09
C PRO A 96 -12.79 -7.16 -5.96
N PRO A 97 -11.67 -7.90 -5.88
CA PRO A 97 -11.68 -9.35 -5.71
C PRO A 97 -12.42 -9.77 -4.43
N ASP A 98 -12.90 -11.02 -4.38
CA ASP A 98 -13.51 -11.59 -3.17
C ASP A 98 -12.56 -11.38 -1.97
N HIS A 99 -13.08 -10.79 -0.88
CA HIS A 99 -12.38 -10.30 0.33
C HIS A 99 -12.01 -8.80 0.36
N PHE A 100 -11.93 -8.11 -0.79
CA PHE A 100 -11.65 -6.68 -0.81
C PHE A 100 -12.89 -5.84 -1.10
N ASP A 101 -12.92 -4.68 -0.46
CA ASP A 101 -14.11 -3.84 -0.36
C ASP A 101 -13.96 -2.50 -1.11
N SER A 102 -12.72 -2.06 -1.31
CA SER A 102 -12.40 -0.79 -1.96
C SER A 102 -11.07 -0.85 -2.72
N PHE A 103 -10.89 0.11 -3.63
CA PHE A 103 -9.62 0.31 -4.33
C PHE A 103 -8.93 1.59 -3.87
N ILE A 104 -7.61 1.61 -3.88
CA ILE A 104 -6.80 2.82 -3.77
C ILE A 104 -6.12 3.04 -5.12
N ILE A 105 -6.28 4.25 -5.67
CA ILE A 105 -5.61 4.67 -6.91
C ILE A 105 -4.70 5.86 -6.62
N ASN A 106 -3.64 5.99 -7.41
CA ASN A 106 -2.87 7.23 -7.54
C ASN A 106 -3.40 7.99 -8.77
N GLU A 107 -3.63 9.30 -8.65
CA GLU A 107 -4.11 10.13 -9.77
C GLU A 107 -3.03 10.42 -10.82
N ASP A 108 -1.75 10.43 -10.43
CA ASP A 108 -0.63 10.94 -11.22
C ASP A 108 0.25 9.85 -11.87
N GLU A 109 0.40 8.67 -11.26
CA GLU A 109 1.24 7.58 -11.81
C GLU A 109 0.67 6.16 -11.61
N ASP A 110 0.75 5.32 -12.66
CA ASP A 110 0.50 3.88 -12.59
C ASP A 110 1.73 3.17 -11.99
N LEU A 111 1.88 3.26 -10.68
CA LEU A 111 2.95 2.58 -9.96
C LEU A 111 2.62 1.09 -9.85
N ASN A 112 3.37 0.24 -10.55
CA ASN A 112 3.30 -1.23 -10.37
C ASN A 112 4.32 -1.75 -9.35
N ASP A 113 5.15 -0.86 -8.79
CA ASP A 113 6.16 -1.20 -7.79
C ASP A 113 5.69 -0.77 -6.39
N VAL A 114 6.26 -1.41 -5.37
CA VAL A 114 5.98 -1.05 -3.97
C VAL A 114 6.42 0.39 -3.73
N LEU A 115 5.54 1.19 -3.11
CA LEU A 115 5.82 2.55 -2.64
C LEU A 115 6.94 2.54 -1.60
N VAL A 116 8.18 2.62 -2.07
CA VAL A 116 9.35 2.75 -1.22
C VAL A 116 10.16 3.94 -1.76
N ASP A 117 10.28 4.97 -0.92
CA ASP A 117 11.24 6.08 -0.99
C ASP A 117 10.88 7.41 -1.64
N ASN A 118 9.68 7.64 -2.19
CA ASN A 118 9.28 9.01 -2.52
C ASN A 118 8.43 9.59 -1.40
N ASP A 119 8.64 10.87 -1.05
CA ASP A 119 7.72 11.67 -0.22
C ASP A 119 6.30 11.50 -0.77
N ILE A 120 5.56 10.55 -0.21
CA ILE A 120 4.23 10.18 -0.69
C ILE A 120 3.33 11.37 -0.36
N ASP A 121 2.99 12.17 -1.36
CA ASP A 121 1.95 13.17 -1.18
C ASP A 121 0.60 12.45 -1.13
N ILE A 122 0.14 12.19 0.11
CA ILE A 122 -1.10 11.48 0.41
C ILE A 122 -2.29 12.11 -0.36
N LYS A 123 -2.22 13.41 -0.67
CA LYS A 123 -3.25 14.16 -1.40
C LYS A 123 -3.48 13.69 -2.84
N GLN A 124 -2.56 12.92 -3.42
CA GLN A 124 -2.66 12.37 -4.78
C GLN A 124 -3.39 11.03 -4.84
N TYR A 125 -3.68 10.43 -3.69
CA TYR A 125 -4.33 9.12 -3.62
C TYR A 125 -5.83 9.28 -3.42
N SER A 126 -6.61 8.38 -4.02
CA SER A 126 -8.07 8.36 -3.89
C SER A 126 -8.59 6.94 -3.63
N TYR A 127 -9.55 6.82 -2.72
CA TYR A 127 -10.35 5.60 -2.58
C TYR A 127 -11.40 5.54 -3.70
N VAL A 128 -11.53 4.40 -4.36
CA VAL A 128 -12.57 4.13 -5.35
C VAL A 128 -13.52 3.08 -4.81
N ILE A 129 -14.80 3.45 -4.70
CA ILE A 129 -15.85 2.59 -4.18
C ILE A 129 -16.94 2.47 -5.24
N LYS A 130 -17.22 1.22 -5.64
CA LYS A 130 -18.26 0.91 -6.63
C LYS A 130 -19.61 0.63 -5.98
N ASP A 131 -19.61 0.14 -4.75
CA ASP A 131 -20.83 -0.16 -4.02
C ASP A 131 -21.39 1.10 -3.34
N GLN A 132 -22.51 1.59 -3.86
CA GLN A 132 -23.19 2.77 -3.34
C GLN A 132 -23.76 2.55 -1.93
N SER A 133 -24.01 1.30 -1.52
CA SER A 133 -24.53 1.00 -0.18
C SER A 133 -23.53 1.31 0.95
N ARG A 134 -22.24 1.40 0.59
CA ARG A 134 -21.12 1.74 1.48
C ARG A 134 -20.88 3.25 1.61
N ILE A 135 -21.67 4.07 0.91
CA ILE A 135 -21.53 5.53 0.89
C ILE A 135 -22.76 6.13 1.56
N LEU A 136 -22.56 6.81 2.68
CA LEU A 136 -23.59 7.56 3.39
C LEU A 136 -23.37 9.06 3.17
N PRO A 137 -24.11 9.73 2.26
CA PRO A 137 -24.04 11.18 2.12
C PRO A 137 -24.65 11.86 3.35
N LEU A 138 -23.93 12.81 3.92
CA LEU A 138 -24.35 13.57 5.10
C LEU A 138 -24.72 15.00 4.70
N TYR A 139 -23.85 15.69 3.97
CA TYR A 139 -24.07 17.09 3.58
C TYR A 139 -23.66 17.32 2.13
N ASP A 140 -24.41 18.17 1.43
CA ASP A 140 -23.99 18.76 0.16
C ASP A 140 -23.56 20.20 0.42
N VAL A 141 -22.35 20.53 -0.03
CA VAL A 141 -21.65 21.74 0.36
C VAL A 141 -21.20 22.48 -0.87
N GLU A 142 -21.64 23.73 -0.99
CA GLU A 142 -21.18 24.70 -1.98
C GLU A 142 -20.25 25.68 -1.25
N PHE A 143 -19.01 25.80 -1.72
CA PHE A 143 -18.01 26.66 -1.10
C PHE A 143 -17.19 27.39 -2.15
N GLU A 144 -16.82 28.62 -1.81
CA GLU A 144 -15.86 29.40 -2.57
C GLU A 144 -14.45 29.11 -2.06
N TYR A 145 -13.60 28.62 -2.96
CA TYR A 145 -12.19 28.43 -2.71
C TYR A 145 -11.41 28.88 -3.94
N ASP A 146 -10.50 29.83 -3.72
CA ASP A 146 -9.59 30.33 -4.73
C ASP A 146 -8.16 30.02 -4.26
N GLU A 147 -7.50 29.13 -4.99
CA GLU A 147 -6.14 28.64 -4.68
C GLU A 147 -5.11 29.78 -4.72
N GLU A 148 -5.29 30.77 -5.59
CA GLU A 148 -4.38 31.92 -5.66
C GLU A 148 -4.61 32.90 -4.52
N LEU A 149 -5.87 33.11 -4.14
CA LEU A 149 -6.24 33.96 -3.03
C LEU A 149 -5.81 33.34 -1.69
N GLU A 150 -5.91 32.01 -1.56
CA GLU A 150 -5.43 31.27 -0.39
C GLU A 150 -3.91 31.36 -0.23
N ARG A 151 -3.17 31.23 -1.34
CA ARG A 151 -1.71 31.40 -1.35
C ARG A 151 -1.29 32.82 -0.94
N LYS A 152 -2.09 33.84 -1.30
CA LYS A 152 -1.87 35.25 -0.90
C LYS A 152 -2.31 35.52 0.54
N SER A 153 -3.39 34.90 1.01
CA SER A 153 -4.00 35.16 2.33
C SER A 153 -3.30 34.44 3.49
N LYS A 154 -2.70 33.26 3.24
CA LYS A 154 -1.73 32.64 4.17
C LYS A 154 -0.52 33.55 4.44
N GLY A 155 -0.28 34.53 3.56
CA GLY A 155 0.86 35.43 3.58
C GLY A 155 0.65 36.81 4.21
N VAL A 156 -0.46 37.53 3.99
CA VAL A 156 -0.41 38.99 4.16
C VAL A 156 -1.75 39.60 4.60
N PHE A 157 -1.81 40.21 5.78
CA PHE A 157 -2.76 41.31 6.04
C PHE A 157 -2.20 42.54 5.32
N ILE A 158 -3.03 43.22 4.54
CA ILE A 158 -2.63 44.44 3.85
C ILE A 158 -2.92 45.61 4.80
N CYS A 159 -2.00 46.56 4.88
CA CYS A 159 -2.17 47.76 5.68
C CYS A 159 -3.47 48.49 5.30
N GLU A 160 -4.30 48.81 6.29
CA GLU A 160 -5.60 49.45 6.07
C GLU A 160 -5.47 50.90 5.63
N ARG A 161 -4.34 51.54 5.95
CA ARG A 161 -4.03 52.92 5.55
C ARG A 161 -3.58 53.02 4.09
N CYS A 162 -2.57 52.25 3.68
CA CYS A 162 -2.05 52.35 2.31
C CYS A 162 -2.68 51.36 1.33
N LYS A 163 -3.34 50.29 1.81
CA LYS A 163 -3.94 49.21 1.01
C LYS A 163 -3.00 48.54 0.00
N VAL A 164 -1.69 48.71 0.16
CA VAL A 164 -0.67 48.24 -0.77
C VAL A 164 0.34 47.34 -0.07
N ASN A 165 0.88 47.76 1.07
CA ASN A 165 1.96 47.05 1.75
C ASN A 165 1.44 46.09 2.82
N GLN A 166 2.20 45.04 3.10
CA GLN A 166 1.94 44.11 4.20
C GLN A 166 1.96 44.83 5.55
N SER A 167 0.94 44.57 6.38
CA SER A 167 0.90 45.06 7.75
C SER A 167 1.84 44.27 8.65
N ILE A 168 2.62 44.99 9.44
CA ILE A 168 3.57 44.44 10.43
C ILE A 168 3.12 44.70 11.87
N SER A 169 2.23 45.67 12.08
CA SER A 169 1.72 46.06 13.39
C SER A 169 0.19 46.19 13.39
N PHE A 170 -0.38 46.04 14.57
CA PHE A 170 -1.76 46.32 14.88
C PHE A 170 -1.84 47.30 16.05
N CYS A 171 -2.62 48.35 15.89
CA CYS A 171 -2.91 49.31 16.94
C CYS A 171 -4.36 49.10 17.43
N PRO A 172 -4.60 48.70 18.69
CA PRO A 172 -5.95 48.55 19.23
C PRO A 172 -6.69 49.87 19.36
N SER A 173 -5.97 50.97 19.61
CA SER A 173 -6.57 52.30 19.74
C SER A 173 -7.14 52.80 18.41
N GLU A 174 -6.38 52.60 17.32
CA GLU A 174 -6.81 52.93 15.96
C GLU A 174 -7.69 51.84 15.33
N ARG A 175 -7.75 50.65 15.95
CA ARG A 175 -8.43 49.46 15.44
C ARG A 175 -8.00 49.10 14.01
N ALA A 176 -6.73 49.31 13.68
CA ALA A 176 -6.23 49.22 12.31
C ALA A 176 -4.89 48.49 12.20
N ASN A 177 -4.68 47.87 11.04
CA ASN A 177 -3.45 47.18 10.65
C ASN A 177 -2.51 48.12 9.86
N PHE A 178 -1.26 48.27 10.29
CA PHE A 178 -0.30 49.17 9.65
C PHE A 178 0.93 48.45 9.09
N CYS A 179 1.38 48.86 7.90
CA CYS A 179 2.72 48.52 7.40
C CYS A 179 3.75 49.42 8.08
N GLU A 180 5.03 49.07 7.98
CA GLU A 180 6.13 49.79 8.64
C GLU A 180 6.06 51.30 8.45
N LYS A 181 5.94 51.74 7.18
CA LYS A 181 5.82 53.16 6.84
C LYS A 181 4.57 53.83 7.44
N CYS A 182 3.44 53.15 7.37
CA CYS A 182 2.18 53.70 7.87
C CYS A 182 2.09 53.71 9.40
N ASP A 183 2.78 52.79 10.09
CA ASP A 183 2.88 52.79 11.55
C ASP A 183 3.67 54.02 12.00
N GLU A 184 4.83 54.24 11.38
CA GLU A 184 5.66 55.41 11.63
C GLU A 184 4.85 56.70 11.40
N ASP A 185 4.16 56.80 10.26
CA ASP A 185 3.37 57.98 9.88
C ASP A 185 2.15 58.26 10.79
N VAL A 186 1.53 57.24 11.43
CA VAL A 186 0.41 57.46 12.37
C VAL A 186 0.95 57.79 13.76
N HIS A 187 2.03 57.12 14.17
CA HIS A 187 2.56 57.22 15.53
C HIS A 187 3.72 58.22 15.65
N VAL A 188 3.77 59.26 14.80
CA VAL A 188 4.73 60.38 14.95
C VAL A 188 4.34 61.29 16.12
N ASP A 189 3.05 61.57 16.25
CA ASP A 189 2.52 62.55 17.21
C ASP A 189 2.56 62.04 18.66
N GLU A 190 2.80 62.94 19.62
CA GLU A 190 2.84 62.59 21.05
C GLU A 190 1.54 61.96 21.58
N PHE A 191 0.42 62.22 20.91
CA PHE A 191 -0.88 61.63 21.24
C PHE A 191 -0.93 60.16 20.81
N HIS A 192 -0.62 59.88 19.55
CA HIS A 192 -0.68 58.54 18.98
C HIS A 192 0.45 57.63 19.48
N LYS A 193 1.61 58.17 19.89
CA LYS A 193 2.71 57.40 20.53
C LYS A 193 2.30 56.66 21.80
N ARG A 194 1.23 57.10 22.47
CA ARG A 194 0.70 56.46 23.69
C ARG A 194 -0.17 55.24 23.38
N HIS A 195 -0.47 54.97 22.12
CA HIS A 195 -1.24 53.80 21.73
C HIS A 195 -0.40 52.54 21.86
N ASP A 196 -0.98 51.50 22.45
CA ASP A 196 -0.37 50.17 22.49
C ASP A 196 -0.22 49.64 21.06
N ARG A 197 0.92 49.03 20.75
CA ARG A 197 1.21 48.48 19.41
C ARG A 197 1.59 47.03 19.52
N TYR A 198 0.87 46.18 18.79
CA TYR A 198 1.13 44.75 18.72
C TYR A 198 1.78 44.44 17.38
N TYR A 199 3.09 44.20 17.38
CA TYR A 199 3.81 43.75 16.20
C TYR A 199 3.58 42.26 15.98
N PHE A 200 3.09 41.88 14.80
CA PHE A 200 2.79 40.48 14.48
C PHE A 200 4.02 39.57 14.55
N ASN A 201 5.22 40.14 14.38
CA ASN A 201 6.49 39.42 14.49
C ASN A 201 6.93 39.16 15.93
N GLN A 202 6.50 39.99 16.90
CA GLN A 202 6.92 39.89 18.31
C GLN A 202 5.89 39.17 19.18
N VAL A 203 4.59 39.28 18.86
CA VAL A 203 3.48 38.75 19.65
C VAL A 203 3.06 37.33 19.17
N GLY A 204 3.77 36.80 18.17
CA GLY A 204 3.28 35.71 17.33
C GLY A 204 2.11 36.18 16.45
N LYS A 205 1.66 35.35 15.52
CA LYS A 205 0.59 35.65 14.54
C LYS A 205 -0.81 35.85 15.17
N LYS A 206 -0.93 36.40 16.39
CA LYS A 206 -2.19 36.68 17.09
C LYS A 206 -2.87 37.89 16.46
N ARG A 207 -3.58 37.63 15.38
CA ARG A 207 -4.35 38.62 14.61
C ARG A 207 -5.72 38.82 15.26
N PHE A 208 -6.20 40.05 15.34
CA PHE A 208 -7.54 40.35 15.82
C PHE A 208 -8.58 39.98 14.74
N ILE A 209 -9.70 39.40 15.16
CA ILE A 209 -10.78 38.99 14.27
C ILE A 209 -12.00 39.90 14.42
N TYR A 210 -12.76 40.07 13.34
CA TYR A 210 -14.05 40.74 13.37
C TYR A 210 -15.16 39.78 13.78
N CYS A 211 -16.21 40.30 14.41
CA CYS A 211 -17.33 39.46 14.83
C CYS A 211 -18.15 38.99 13.63
N LYS A 212 -18.52 37.70 13.62
CA LYS A 212 -19.39 37.12 12.59
C LYS A 212 -20.76 37.81 12.50
N ILE A 213 -21.33 38.22 13.64
CA ILE A 213 -22.66 38.86 13.73
C ILE A 213 -22.56 40.36 13.41
N HIS A 214 -21.45 40.98 13.80
CA HIS A 214 -21.22 42.41 13.65
C HIS A 214 -19.91 42.64 12.89
N PRO A 215 -19.93 42.62 11.55
CA PRO A 215 -18.72 42.70 10.73
C PRO A 215 -17.96 44.03 10.88
N THR A 216 -18.62 45.06 11.43
CA THR A 216 -18.03 46.38 11.73
C THR A 216 -17.35 46.46 13.08
N THR A 217 -17.40 45.41 13.90
CA THR A 217 -16.81 45.43 15.25
C THR A 217 -15.90 44.25 15.50
N MET A 218 -14.71 44.56 16.01
CA MET A 218 -13.74 43.55 16.42
C MET A 218 -14.21 42.77 17.63
N VAL A 219 -13.73 41.55 17.73
CA VAL A 219 -13.89 40.67 18.88
C VAL A 219 -12.95 41.17 19.97
N ASP A 220 -13.54 41.51 21.11
CA ASP A 220 -12.81 42.02 22.26
C ASP A 220 -12.72 40.96 23.38
N TYR A 221 -13.65 40.01 23.38
CA TYR A 221 -13.83 38.99 24.41
C TYR A 221 -13.97 37.59 23.84
N TYR A 222 -13.72 36.58 24.66
CA TYR A 222 -14.01 35.18 24.40
C TYR A 222 -14.84 34.64 25.57
N CYS A 223 -15.92 33.93 25.25
CA CYS A 223 -16.77 33.29 26.23
C CYS A 223 -16.34 31.82 26.38
N ASP A 224 -15.89 31.43 27.58
CA ASP A 224 -15.45 30.06 27.84
C ASP A 224 -16.61 29.05 27.79
N ASP A 225 -17.77 29.43 28.34
CA ASP A 225 -18.95 28.56 28.40
C ASP A 225 -19.58 28.32 27.01
N CYS A 226 -19.57 29.34 26.15
CA CYS A 226 -20.07 29.23 24.78
C CYS A 226 -19.01 28.71 23.80
N MET A 227 -17.73 28.73 24.17
CA MET A 227 -16.58 28.54 23.28
C MET A 227 -16.62 29.43 22.02
N LEU A 228 -17.03 30.70 22.18
CA LEU A 228 -17.25 31.61 21.06
C LEU A 228 -16.60 33.00 21.29
N PRO A 229 -16.05 33.62 20.24
CA PRO A 229 -15.58 35.00 20.29
C PRO A 229 -16.75 36.00 20.34
N VAL A 230 -16.69 36.94 21.28
CA VAL A 230 -17.72 37.94 21.58
C VAL A 230 -17.17 39.36 21.35
N CYS A 231 -17.84 40.15 20.52
CA CYS A 231 -17.54 41.59 20.40
C CYS A 231 -18.31 42.41 21.43
N SER A 232 -17.89 43.67 21.63
CA SER A 232 -18.60 44.62 22.48
C SER A 232 -20.09 44.78 22.14
N LYS A 233 -20.49 44.71 20.87
CA LYS A 233 -21.90 44.76 20.47
C LYS A 233 -22.68 43.50 20.86
N CYS A 234 -22.07 42.32 20.75
CA CYS A 234 -22.68 41.05 21.19
C CYS A 234 -22.87 40.99 22.71
N LYS A 235 -22.00 41.67 23.46
CA LYS A 235 -22.07 41.78 24.92
C LYS A 235 -23.16 42.76 25.38
N ILE A 236 -23.37 43.86 24.65
CA ILE A 236 -24.26 44.96 25.10
C ILE A 236 -25.69 44.83 24.54
N ASN A 237 -25.84 44.47 23.25
CA ASN A 237 -27.14 44.42 22.56
C ASN A 237 -27.37 43.09 21.81
N GLY A 238 -26.62 42.03 22.13
CA GLY A 238 -26.65 40.80 21.34
C GLY A 238 -26.82 39.56 22.19
N ASN A 239 -26.38 38.42 21.65
CA ASN A 239 -26.68 37.10 22.19
C ASN A 239 -26.06 36.84 23.58
N HIS A 240 -25.14 37.69 24.07
CA HIS A 240 -24.56 37.62 25.42
C HIS A 240 -25.06 38.74 26.34
N SER A 241 -26.13 39.43 25.94
CA SER A 241 -26.83 40.45 26.73
C SER A 241 -28.11 39.90 27.35
N GLU A 242 -28.68 38.84 26.76
CA GLU A 242 -29.91 38.20 27.20
C GLU A 242 -29.61 36.92 28.02
N PRO A 243 -30.39 36.62 29.07
CA PRO A 243 -30.30 35.35 29.79
C PRO A 243 -30.72 34.20 28.87
N PRO A 244 -30.01 33.05 28.87
CA PRO A 244 -29.06 32.57 29.88
C PRO A 244 -27.59 32.99 29.68
N PHE A 245 -27.24 33.59 28.54
CA PHE A 245 -25.85 33.85 28.12
C PHE A 245 -25.23 35.10 28.74
N SER A 246 -26.05 35.96 29.36
CA SER A 246 -25.61 37.17 30.06
C SER A 246 -24.69 36.91 31.26
N SER A 247 -24.74 35.70 31.81
CA SER A 247 -23.98 35.32 33.02
C SER A 247 -22.66 34.62 32.71
N HIS A 248 -22.32 34.41 31.44
CA HIS A 248 -21.13 33.65 31.06
C HIS A 248 -19.84 34.47 31.30
N PRO A 249 -18.74 33.83 31.74
CA PRO A 249 -17.46 34.48 31.95
C PRO A 249 -16.83 34.86 30.61
N LEU A 250 -16.38 36.11 30.51
CA LEU A 250 -15.74 36.68 29.32
C LEU A 250 -14.28 37.01 29.62
N ILE A 251 -13.37 36.39 28.90
CA ILE A 251 -11.93 36.67 28.97
C ILE A 251 -11.56 37.62 27.83
N LYS A 252 -10.53 38.46 28.01
CA LYS A 252 -10.02 39.33 26.94
C LYS A 252 -9.44 38.49 25.79
N TYR A 253 -9.57 38.98 24.56
CA TYR A 253 -9.11 38.29 23.35
C TYR A 253 -7.67 37.77 23.44
N LEU A 254 -6.73 38.60 23.90
CA LEU A 254 -5.31 38.21 23.99
C LEU A 254 -5.08 37.09 25.01
N GLU A 255 -5.68 37.18 26.19
CA GLU A 255 -5.59 36.16 27.23
C GLU A 255 -6.26 34.85 26.79
N ALA A 256 -7.36 34.93 26.04
CA ALA A 256 -8.01 33.76 25.45
C ALA A 256 -7.13 33.09 24.39
N CYS A 257 -6.44 33.87 23.54
CA CYS A 257 -5.48 33.32 22.58
C CYS A 257 -4.35 32.55 23.27
N ASP A 258 -3.80 33.08 24.36
CA ASP A 258 -2.76 32.39 25.14
C ASP A 258 -3.30 31.10 25.78
N LYS A 259 -4.43 31.17 26.47
CA LYS A 259 -5.08 30.01 27.09
C LYS A 259 -5.41 28.91 26.08
N LEU A 260 -6.02 29.27 24.94
CA LEU A 260 -6.35 28.31 23.90
C LEU A 260 -5.11 27.74 23.23
N GLN A 261 -4.07 28.55 23.01
CA GLN A 261 -2.81 28.05 22.46
C GLN A 261 -2.12 27.07 23.41
N ASP A 262 -2.18 27.32 24.72
CA ASP A 262 -1.62 26.41 25.71
C ASP A 262 -2.47 25.14 25.86
N LEU A 263 -3.80 25.23 25.81
CA LEU A 263 -4.68 24.06 25.73
C LEU A 263 -4.38 23.21 24.49
N VAL A 264 -4.18 23.83 23.33
CA VAL A 264 -3.81 23.12 22.08
C VAL A 264 -2.42 22.47 22.19
N LYS A 265 -1.45 23.13 22.84
CA LYS A 265 -0.13 22.52 23.09
C LYS A 265 -0.23 21.31 24.02
N VAL A 266 -1.08 21.37 25.06
CA VAL A 266 -1.34 20.24 25.94
C VAL A 266 -2.00 19.09 25.17
N SER A 267 -3.03 19.37 24.36
CA SER A 267 -3.61 18.34 23.49
C SER A 267 -2.62 17.78 22.46
N HIS A 268 -1.66 18.58 21.98
CA HIS A 268 -0.58 18.09 21.11
C HIS A 268 0.34 17.10 21.85
N SER A 269 0.53 17.25 23.16
CA SER A 269 1.31 16.29 23.95
C SER A 269 0.64 14.90 24.01
N GLU A 270 -0.69 14.83 23.89
CA GLU A 270 -1.44 13.56 23.82
C GLU A 270 -1.43 12.95 22.41
N ILE A 271 -1.34 13.78 21.36
CA ILE A 271 -1.24 13.34 19.97
C ILE A 271 0.18 12.86 19.62
N GLN A 272 1.20 13.46 20.25
CA GLN A 272 2.60 13.15 20.03
C GLN A 272 2.94 11.64 20.16
N PRO A 273 2.55 10.92 21.22
CA PRO A 273 2.82 9.49 21.33
C PRO A 273 2.10 8.67 20.25
N ILE A 274 0.90 9.08 19.84
CA ILE A 274 0.15 8.40 18.76
C ILE A 274 0.89 8.59 17.43
N LYS A 275 1.40 9.80 17.17
CA LYS A 275 2.22 10.10 15.99
C LYS A 275 3.49 9.24 15.97
N GLU A 276 4.21 9.18 17.09
CA GLU A 276 5.42 8.36 17.22
C GLU A 276 5.15 6.87 17.02
N GLN A 277 4.04 6.35 17.55
CA GLN A 277 3.61 4.97 17.30
C GLN A 277 3.29 4.72 15.82
N LEU A 278 2.62 5.65 15.14
CA LEU A 278 2.30 5.53 13.71
C LEU A 278 3.57 5.58 12.86
N GLU A 279 4.52 6.45 13.20
CA GLU A 279 5.83 6.52 12.55
C GLU A 279 6.62 5.23 12.74
N GLY A 280 6.63 4.67 13.96
CA GLY A 280 7.24 3.37 14.25
C GLY A 280 6.62 2.22 13.45
N ASN A 281 5.29 2.14 13.41
CA ASN A 281 4.57 1.12 12.62
C ASN A 281 4.87 1.25 11.13
N ALA A 282 5.00 2.48 10.61
CA ALA A 282 5.36 2.71 9.22
C ALA A 282 6.78 2.21 8.90
N VAL A 283 7.74 2.40 9.82
CA VAL A 283 9.11 1.87 9.67
C VAL A 283 9.11 0.35 9.70
N GLU A 284 8.45 -0.27 10.68
CA GLU A 284 8.37 -1.74 10.78
C GLU A 284 7.73 -2.36 9.53
N PHE A 285 6.66 -1.73 9.01
CA PHE A 285 6.03 -2.16 7.78
C PHE A 285 6.99 -2.10 6.59
N LYS A 286 7.78 -1.01 6.46
CA LYS A 286 8.81 -0.89 5.41
C LYS A 286 9.82 -2.02 5.47
N GLU A 287 10.35 -2.33 6.67
CA GLU A 287 11.31 -3.42 6.86
C GLU A 287 10.72 -4.78 6.44
N ARG A 288 9.47 -5.05 6.81
CA ARG A 288 8.76 -6.28 6.38
C ARG A 288 8.68 -6.37 4.86
N VAL A 289 8.38 -5.27 4.18
CA VAL A 289 8.30 -5.24 2.72
C VAL A 289 9.66 -5.47 2.06
N TYR A 290 10.73 -4.86 2.58
CA TYR A 290 12.09 -5.14 2.12
C TYR A 290 12.46 -6.61 2.27
N SER A 291 12.20 -7.20 3.44
CA SER A 291 12.46 -8.62 3.68
C SER A 291 11.66 -9.55 2.74
N PHE A 292 10.45 -9.14 2.35
CA PHE A 292 9.62 -9.88 1.40
C PHE A 292 10.19 -9.80 -0.03
N LYS A 293 10.65 -8.62 -0.47
CA LYS A 293 11.34 -8.45 -1.76
C LYS A 293 12.60 -9.32 -1.85
N GLU A 294 13.39 -9.37 -0.79
CA GLU A 294 14.58 -10.23 -0.71
C GLU A 294 14.23 -11.72 -0.85
N LYS A 295 13.24 -12.21 -0.08
CA LYS A 295 12.77 -13.60 -0.17
C LYS A 295 12.29 -13.97 -1.57
N ILE A 296 11.57 -13.07 -2.26
CA ILE A 296 11.15 -13.29 -3.65
C ILE A 296 12.37 -13.44 -4.57
N ASN A 297 13.36 -12.55 -4.45
CA ASN A 297 14.55 -12.61 -5.29
C ASN A 297 15.40 -13.86 -5.01
N GLU A 298 15.53 -14.26 -3.75
CA GLU A 298 16.19 -15.51 -3.38
C GLU A 298 15.47 -16.72 -4.00
N MET A 299 14.13 -16.74 -3.97
CA MET A 299 13.34 -17.81 -4.58
C MET A 299 13.49 -17.84 -6.11
N ARG A 300 13.49 -16.67 -6.76
CA ARG A 300 13.74 -16.57 -8.21
C ARG A 300 15.10 -17.17 -8.58
N ASN A 301 16.14 -16.83 -7.82
CA ASN A 301 17.49 -17.35 -8.05
C ASN A 301 17.55 -18.88 -7.86
N LYS A 302 16.87 -19.44 -6.86
CA LYS A 302 16.78 -20.89 -6.65
C LYS A 302 16.13 -21.60 -7.84
N ILE A 303 15.02 -21.06 -8.36
CA ILE A 303 14.32 -21.62 -9.52
C ILE A 303 15.22 -21.58 -10.76
N GLU A 304 15.91 -20.47 -10.99
CA GLU A 304 16.80 -20.34 -12.15
C GLU A 304 18.00 -21.31 -12.08
N ASN A 305 18.54 -21.54 -10.89
CA ASN A 305 19.62 -22.49 -10.67
C ASN A 305 19.18 -23.94 -10.93
N GLU A 306 18.03 -24.36 -10.39
CA GLU A 306 17.48 -25.70 -10.65
C GLU A 306 17.20 -25.91 -12.15
N TYR A 307 16.65 -24.90 -12.83
CA TYR A 307 16.45 -24.94 -14.28
C TYR A 307 17.77 -25.14 -15.04
N LYS A 308 18.82 -24.40 -14.68
CA LYS A 308 20.16 -24.54 -15.29
C LYS A 308 20.75 -25.93 -15.07
N LEU A 309 20.59 -26.51 -13.87
CA LEU A 309 21.09 -27.85 -13.55
C LEU A 309 20.41 -28.94 -14.39
N ILE A 310 19.09 -28.87 -14.53
CA ILE A 310 18.31 -29.82 -15.34
C ILE A 310 18.72 -29.70 -16.82
N MET A 311 18.85 -28.47 -17.34
CA MET A 311 19.26 -28.25 -18.73
C MET A 311 20.69 -28.76 -19.02
N ASN A 312 21.62 -28.59 -18.09
CA ASN A 312 22.97 -29.12 -18.24
C ASN A 312 22.98 -30.65 -18.20
N SER A 313 22.20 -31.26 -17.31
CA SER A 313 22.07 -32.73 -17.23
C SER A 313 21.50 -33.32 -18.52
N LEU A 314 20.51 -32.65 -19.12
CA LEU A 314 19.93 -33.06 -20.41
C LEU A 314 20.96 -32.98 -21.54
N LYS A 315 21.76 -31.91 -21.61
CA LYS A 315 22.84 -31.76 -22.61
C LYS A 315 23.89 -32.86 -22.49
N THR A 316 24.30 -33.19 -21.26
CA THR A 316 25.25 -34.27 -21.03
C THR A 316 24.68 -35.60 -21.52
N PHE A 317 23.44 -35.92 -21.14
CA PHE A 317 22.76 -37.13 -21.60
C PHE A 317 22.62 -37.20 -23.12
N GLU A 318 22.23 -36.09 -23.78
CA GLU A 318 22.15 -35.99 -25.23
C GLU A 318 23.49 -36.31 -25.89
N SER A 319 24.58 -35.70 -25.40
CA SER A 319 25.92 -35.93 -25.95
C SER A 319 26.39 -37.38 -25.80
N GLU A 320 26.08 -38.03 -24.67
CA GLU A 320 26.40 -39.44 -24.44
C GLU A 320 25.62 -40.37 -25.37
N GLN A 321 24.32 -40.12 -25.57
CA GLN A 321 23.51 -40.94 -26.48
C GLN A 321 23.98 -40.77 -27.93
N ILE A 322 24.30 -39.56 -28.37
CA ILE A 322 24.82 -39.30 -29.72
C ILE A 322 26.14 -40.07 -29.94
N GLN A 323 27.05 -40.10 -28.96
CA GLN A 323 28.30 -40.84 -29.08
C GLN A 323 28.07 -42.34 -29.29
N ILE A 324 27.15 -42.94 -28.54
CA ILE A 324 26.81 -44.36 -28.64
C ILE A 324 26.16 -44.66 -30.00
N ILE A 325 25.19 -43.84 -30.41
CA ILE A 325 24.51 -43.98 -31.71
C ILE A 325 25.53 -43.89 -32.86
N ASN A 326 26.42 -42.90 -32.81
CA ASN A 326 27.46 -42.72 -33.83
C ASN A 326 28.39 -43.93 -33.91
N ALA A 327 28.81 -44.48 -32.77
CA ALA A 327 29.64 -45.67 -32.73
C ALA A 327 28.93 -46.86 -33.41
N HIS A 328 27.67 -47.14 -33.05
CA HIS A 328 26.89 -48.20 -33.68
C HIS A 328 26.68 -47.97 -35.18
N TYR A 329 26.41 -46.73 -35.60
CA TYR A 329 26.22 -46.38 -37.00
C TYR A 329 27.49 -46.62 -37.83
N ILE A 330 28.65 -46.16 -37.35
CA ILE A 330 29.95 -46.40 -38.00
C ILE A 330 30.19 -47.90 -38.16
N ASP A 331 29.85 -48.67 -37.14
CA ASP A 331 30.03 -50.11 -37.11
C ASP A 331 29.14 -50.82 -38.17
N VAL A 332 27.91 -50.35 -38.38
CA VAL A 332 27.01 -50.85 -39.44
C VAL A 332 27.55 -50.47 -40.81
N VAL A 333 27.94 -49.21 -41.03
CA VAL A 333 28.52 -48.74 -42.29
C VAL A 333 29.82 -49.48 -42.63
N ARG A 334 30.65 -49.79 -41.62
CA ARG A 334 31.87 -50.60 -41.80
C ARG A 334 31.56 -52.00 -42.32
N ARG A 335 30.50 -52.63 -41.80
CA ARG A 335 30.08 -53.98 -42.23
C ARG A 335 29.54 -53.96 -43.67
N ASP A 336 28.73 -52.97 -44.00
CA ASP A 336 28.18 -52.78 -45.35
C ASP A 336 29.26 -52.51 -46.41
N THR A 337 30.18 -51.60 -46.11
CA THR A 337 31.33 -51.30 -46.99
C THR A 337 32.27 -52.49 -47.16
N TYR A 338 32.46 -53.30 -46.11
CA TYR A 338 33.23 -54.54 -46.20
C TYR A 338 32.55 -55.57 -47.12
N LEU A 339 31.25 -55.77 -46.98
CA LEU A 339 30.45 -56.65 -47.86
C LEU A 339 30.50 -56.20 -49.32
N SER A 340 30.31 -54.90 -49.56
CA SER A 340 30.41 -54.31 -50.91
C SER A 340 31.80 -54.53 -51.53
N ARG A 341 32.86 -54.41 -50.72
CA ARG A 341 34.24 -54.67 -51.17
C ARG A 341 34.51 -56.15 -51.44
N LEU A 342 33.96 -57.06 -50.64
CA LEU A 342 34.09 -58.50 -50.86
C LEU A 342 33.45 -58.94 -52.18
N GLN A 343 32.41 -58.25 -52.65
CA GLN A 343 31.80 -58.51 -53.95
C GLN A 343 32.59 -57.88 -55.10
N THR A 344 32.88 -56.57 -54.99
CA THR A 344 33.46 -55.79 -56.09
C THR A 344 34.94 -56.07 -56.34
N TYR A 345 35.74 -56.37 -55.30
CA TYR A 345 37.17 -56.57 -55.45
C TYR A 345 37.52 -57.85 -56.24
N PRO A 346 36.93 -59.04 -55.95
CA PRO A 346 37.14 -60.23 -56.77
C PRO A 346 36.73 -60.07 -58.24
N GLU A 347 35.65 -59.34 -58.52
CA GLU A 347 35.20 -59.05 -59.89
C GLU A 347 36.16 -58.14 -60.65
N SER A 348 36.85 -57.24 -59.95
CA SER A 348 37.83 -56.32 -60.55
C SER A 348 39.20 -56.95 -60.84
N LEU A 349 39.49 -58.15 -60.31
CA LEU A 349 40.79 -58.82 -60.47
C LEU A 349 40.92 -59.49 -61.85
N GLU A 350 42.11 -59.41 -62.45
CA GLU A 350 42.45 -60.19 -63.64
C GLU A 350 42.39 -61.70 -63.35
N SER A 351 41.95 -62.49 -64.33
CA SER A 351 41.71 -63.94 -64.16
C SER A 351 42.94 -64.72 -63.67
N SER A 352 44.16 -64.29 -64.06
CA SER A 352 45.41 -64.90 -63.61
C SER A 352 45.71 -64.64 -62.12
N GLN A 353 45.39 -63.45 -61.62
CA GLN A 353 45.56 -63.07 -60.23
C GLN A 353 44.52 -63.75 -59.34
N LEU A 354 43.27 -63.85 -59.83
CA LEU A 354 42.18 -64.55 -59.15
C LEU A 354 42.55 -66.01 -58.88
N VAL A 355 43.15 -66.73 -59.83
CA VAL A 355 43.60 -68.12 -59.63
C VAL A 355 44.63 -68.23 -58.50
N ARG A 356 45.54 -67.25 -58.39
CA ARG A 356 46.58 -67.24 -57.34
C ARG A 356 46.01 -66.94 -55.96
N THR A 357 45.02 -66.05 -55.86
CA THR A 357 44.42 -65.61 -54.59
C THR A 357 43.10 -66.30 -54.27
N PHE A 358 42.64 -67.24 -55.11
CA PHE A 358 41.34 -67.90 -55.01
C PHE A 358 41.08 -68.53 -53.64
N ARG A 359 42.09 -69.18 -53.07
CA ARG A 359 42.00 -69.77 -51.73
C ARG A 359 41.70 -68.71 -50.67
N SER A 360 42.36 -67.55 -50.73
CA SER A 360 42.17 -66.45 -49.79
C SER A 360 40.81 -65.79 -49.94
N VAL A 361 40.33 -65.62 -51.19
CA VAL A 361 38.98 -65.11 -51.47
C VAL A 361 37.94 -66.08 -50.88
N MET A 362 38.05 -67.38 -51.17
CA MET A 362 37.10 -68.37 -50.64
C MET A 362 37.14 -68.51 -49.13
N THR A 363 38.30 -68.37 -48.48
CA THR A 363 38.38 -68.31 -47.00
C THR A 363 37.62 -67.09 -46.47
N GLN A 364 37.78 -65.90 -47.06
CA GLN A 364 37.05 -64.69 -46.63
C GLN A 364 35.53 -64.81 -46.82
N PHE A 365 35.07 -65.48 -47.87
CA PHE A 365 33.64 -65.78 -48.07
C PHE A 365 33.11 -66.82 -47.08
N ASN A 366 33.89 -67.87 -46.78
CA ASN A 366 33.45 -68.92 -45.86
C ASN A 366 33.43 -68.47 -44.40
N ASP A 367 34.27 -67.49 -44.03
CA ASP A 367 34.30 -66.91 -42.68
C ASP A 367 33.22 -65.82 -42.46
N LEU A 368 32.29 -65.63 -43.41
CA LEU A 368 31.18 -64.68 -43.31
C LEU A 368 30.16 -65.12 -42.25
N ASN A 369 30.44 -64.80 -41.00
CA ASN A 369 29.46 -64.88 -39.92
C ASN A 369 28.97 -63.45 -39.59
N ILE A 370 28.08 -62.92 -40.44
CA ILE A 370 27.57 -61.55 -40.33
C ILE A 370 26.11 -61.60 -39.91
N SER A 371 25.84 -61.20 -38.66
CA SER A 371 24.48 -60.90 -38.22
C SER A 371 23.97 -59.64 -38.93
N THR A 372 22.74 -59.71 -39.46
CA THR A 372 22.04 -58.60 -40.14
C THR A 372 21.15 -57.77 -39.21
N SER A 373 21.07 -58.10 -37.91
CA SER A 373 20.22 -57.36 -36.97
C SER A 373 20.89 -56.08 -36.47
N VAL A 374 20.13 -54.98 -36.47
CA VAL A 374 20.50 -53.71 -35.83
C VAL A 374 19.64 -53.56 -34.59
N ASP A 375 20.15 -54.01 -33.44
CA ASP A 375 19.41 -54.03 -32.17
C ASP A 375 19.69 -52.82 -31.25
N HIS A 376 19.91 -51.62 -31.83
CA HIS A 376 20.05 -50.41 -31.01
C HIS A 376 18.74 -49.65 -30.89
N LYS A 377 18.14 -49.65 -29.70
CA LYS A 377 17.02 -48.77 -29.33
C LYS A 377 17.53 -47.66 -28.40
N PRO A 378 17.36 -46.37 -28.77
CA PRO A 378 17.79 -45.28 -27.91
C PRO A 378 17.00 -45.28 -26.59
N LYS A 379 17.64 -44.82 -25.52
CA LYS A 379 17.00 -44.71 -24.21
C LYS A 379 15.93 -43.61 -24.24
N GLU A 380 14.72 -43.93 -23.80
CA GLU A 380 13.65 -42.95 -23.63
C GLU A 380 13.94 -42.04 -22.43
N VAL A 381 13.61 -40.75 -22.57
CA VAL A 381 13.75 -39.75 -21.51
C VAL A 381 12.37 -39.22 -21.16
N GLU A 382 12.02 -39.27 -19.87
CA GLU A 382 10.80 -38.70 -19.34
C GLU A 382 11.13 -37.61 -18.31
N LEU A 383 10.48 -36.45 -18.42
CA LEU A 383 10.57 -35.40 -17.41
C LEU A 383 9.71 -35.79 -16.20
N LYS A 384 10.34 -36.01 -15.04
CA LYS A 384 9.65 -36.30 -13.78
C LYS A 384 9.73 -35.10 -12.83
N GLY A 385 8.60 -34.42 -12.60
CA GLY A 385 8.44 -33.34 -11.62
C GLY A 385 7.54 -32.19 -12.08
N ARG A 386 6.89 -31.51 -11.15
CA ARG A 386 6.18 -30.23 -11.37
C ARG A 386 6.69 -29.22 -10.33
N LEU A 387 7.18 -28.06 -10.77
CA LEU A 387 7.48 -26.94 -9.88
C LEU A 387 6.16 -26.27 -9.48
N THR A 388 5.87 -26.20 -8.19
CA THR A 388 4.67 -25.55 -7.66
C THR A 388 5.07 -24.46 -6.67
N LEU A 389 4.54 -23.26 -6.86
CA LEU A 389 4.60 -22.19 -5.87
C LEU A 389 3.40 -22.36 -4.93
N GLY A 390 3.66 -22.52 -3.63
CA GLY A 390 2.63 -22.62 -2.61
C GLY A 390 3.12 -22.00 -1.31
N GLU A 391 2.20 -21.75 -0.39
CA GLU A 391 2.55 -21.38 0.99
C GLU A 391 3.52 -22.42 1.57
N PRO A 392 4.47 -22.02 2.43
CA PRO A 392 5.38 -22.97 3.06
C PRO A 392 4.52 -24.04 3.75
N LEU A 393 4.54 -25.26 3.21
CA LEU A 393 3.97 -26.40 3.89
C LEU A 393 4.70 -26.49 5.23
N VAL A 394 4.02 -26.12 6.31
CA VAL A 394 4.46 -26.42 7.66
C VAL A 394 4.37 -27.94 7.77
N LEU A 395 5.43 -28.61 7.33
CA LEU A 395 5.64 -30.02 7.60
C LEU A 395 5.86 -30.11 9.10
N THR A 396 4.77 -30.24 9.85
CA THR A 396 4.85 -30.73 11.22
C THR A 396 5.53 -32.09 11.11
N PRO A 397 6.74 -32.27 11.67
CA PRO A 397 7.33 -33.59 11.70
C PRO A 397 6.33 -34.46 12.44
N ARG A 398 5.87 -35.55 11.81
CA ARG A 398 5.13 -36.58 12.54
C ARG A 398 5.99 -36.91 13.75
N GLN A 399 5.50 -36.61 14.95
CA GLN A 399 6.02 -37.18 16.19
C GLN A 399 5.72 -38.68 16.17
N GLY A 400 6.50 -39.39 15.36
CA GLY A 400 6.57 -40.84 15.33
C GLY A 400 7.62 -41.30 16.31
N TYR A 401 7.40 -41.06 17.60
CA TYR A 401 7.99 -41.88 18.66
C TYR A 401 6.96 -42.05 19.77
N SER A 402 6.04 -42.98 19.53
CA SER A 402 5.12 -43.51 20.52
C SER A 402 5.92 -44.31 21.56
N PRO A 403 5.77 -44.07 22.88
CA PRO A 403 6.45 -44.83 23.94
C PRO A 403 5.94 -46.27 24.11
N ARG A 404 5.24 -46.82 23.11
CA ARG A 404 4.58 -48.13 23.19
C ARG A 404 5.44 -49.28 22.65
N MET A 405 6.60 -48.98 22.06
CA MET A 405 7.53 -50.00 21.53
C MET A 405 8.64 -50.44 22.49
N GLU A 406 8.83 -49.82 23.65
CA GLU A 406 9.82 -50.27 24.65
C GLU A 406 9.37 -51.49 25.46
N LYS A 407 8.06 -51.79 25.50
CA LYS A 407 7.54 -52.99 26.17
C LYS A 407 7.67 -54.26 25.32
N SER A 408 7.75 -54.14 23.99
CA SER A 408 7.89 -55.30 23.09
C SER A 408 9.35 -55.72 22.86
N THR A 409 10.30 -54.78 22.88
CA THR A 409 11.74 -55.08 22.74
C THR A 409 12.36 -55.62 24.03
N ASN A 410 11.87 -55.21 25.20
CA ASN A 410 12.31 -55.77 26.49
C ASN A 410 11.72 -57.16 26.80
N LEU A 411 10.64 -57.59 26.12
CA LEU A 411 10.10 -58.95 26.25
C LEU A 411 10.89 -59.97 25.40
N TYR A 412 11.51 -59.50 24.30
CA TYR A 412 12.25 -60.34 23.36
C TYR A 412 13.71 -60.61 23.77
N LEU A 413 14.27 -59.81 24.69
CA LEU A 413 15.63 -60.00 25.21
C LEU A 413 15.68 -60.90 26.47
N GLY A 414 14.53 -61.29 27.03
CA GLY A 414 14.43 -62.15 28.22
C GLY A 414 14.22 -63.66 27.94
N THR A 415 14.11 -64.10 26.70
CA THR A 415 13.68 -65.49 26.36
C THR A 415 14.63 -66.27 25.44
N ARG A 416 15.89 -65.85 25.28
CA ARG A 416 16.95 -66.71 24.70
C ARG A 416 18.23 -66.65 25.52
N GLY A 417 18.32 -67.55 26.50
CA GLY A 417 19.50 -67.76 27.33
C GLY A 417 19.44 -69.06 28.14
N THR A 418 19.40 -70.20 27.45
CA THR A 418 19.77 -71.56 27.92
C THR A 418 18.77 -72.32 28.84
N PRO A 419 18.92 -73.66 29.00
CA PRO A 419 18.57 -74.66 27.99
C PRO A 419 17.66 -75.78 28.56
N VAL A 420 17.04 -76.54 27.66
CA VAL A 420 16.31 -77.77 28.00
C VAL A 420 17.29 -78.86 28.46
N SER A 421 17.08 -79.40 29.66
CA SER A 421 17.39 -80.80 29.95
C SER A 421 16.35 -81.47 30.86
N LYS A 422 15.56 -82.34 30.21
CA LYS A 422 15.12 -83.67 30.64
C LYS A 422 14.04 -83.84 31.73
N THR A 423 12.99 -84.54 31.27
CA THR A 423 12.27 -85.68 31.93
C THR A 423 11.41 -85.33 33.15
N ARG A 424 10.25 -85.93 33.43
CA ARG A 424 9.45 -87.04 32.88
C ARG A 424 8.09 -86.98 33.62
N ASP A 425 7.10 -87.67 33.07
CA ASP A 425 5.99 -88.32 33.78
C ASP A 425 4.88 -87.49 34.47
N ALA A 426 3.74 -87.45 33.77
CA ALA A 426 2.48 -88.13 34.11
C ALA A 426 1.73 -87.84 35.42
N LYS A 427 0.40 -87.87 35.23
CA LYS A 427 -0.72 -88.12 36.17
C LYS A 427 -1.43 -86.86 36.70
N PHE A 428 -2.69 -86.63 36.27
CA PHE A 428 -3.95 -87.14 36.88
C PHE A 428 -4.07 -86.56 38.31
N TYR A 429 -5.10 -85.84 38.72
CA TYR A 429 -6.55 -85.88 38.47
C TYR A 429 -7.16 -84.50 38.67
#